data_AF-A0A7X7ML28-F1
#
_entry.id   AF-A0A7X7ML28-F1
#
_cell.length_a   1.000
_cell.length_b   1.000
_cell.length_c   1.000
_cell.angle_alpha   90.00
_cell.angle_beta   90.00
_cell.angle_gamma   90.00
#
_symmetry.space_group_name_H-M   'P 1'
#
loop_
_entity.id
_entity.type
_entity.pdbx_description
1 polymer ?
#
loop_
_entity_poly.entity_id
_entity_poly.type
_entity_poly.pdbx_seq_one_letter_code
_entity_poly.pdbx_strand_id
1 'polypeptide(L)'
;AKIEMYNNIYSNVVSNHHSPAVSTGTHGPGIYSDYNLYWHTEAVCPRQKIYGFGGGGERWSAPWHVMQKDMSADLEETRSRYGIDAHSLFADPQFTDQPGSNFSLKPDSPASGRGRDGQNIGADASRFSGIAQEKGK
;
A
#
# COMPACT_ATOMS: atom_id res chain seq x y z
N ALA A 1 -18.65 -7.38 0.22
CA ALA A 1 -18.15 -6.19 0.94
C ALA A 1 -17.44 -5.29 -0.07
N LYS A 2 -17.43 -3.97 0.14
CA LYS A 2 -16.56 -3.05 -0.62
C LYS A 2 -15.28 -2.85 0.18
N ILE A 3 -14.13 -2.92 -0.49
CA ILE A 3 -12.81 -2.68 0.09
C ILE A 3 -12.19 -1.52 -0.68
N GLU A 4 -11.78 -0.49 0.04
CA GLU A 4 -11.18 0.72 -0.53
C GLU A 4 -9.81 0.96 0.09
N MET A 5 -8.77 1.04 -0.74
CA MET A 5 -7.38 1.22 -0.34
C MET A 5 -6.79 2.37 -1.15
N TYR A 6 -6.80 3.57 -0.55
CA TYR A 6 -6.29 4.78 -1.17
C TYR A 6 -5.34 5.52 -0.24
N ASN A 7 -4.37 6.23 -0.83
CA ASN A 7 -3.44 7.11 -0.12
C ASN A 7 -2.67 6.37 0.99
N ASN A 8 -2.33 5.10 0.79
CA ASN A 8 -1.53 4.32 1.75
C ASN A 8 -0.04 4.33 1.38
N ILE A 9 0.83 4.22 2.39
CA ILE A 9 2.23 3.86 2.19
C ILE A 9 2.41 2.42 2.67
N TYR A 10 2.74 1.52 1.75
CA TYR A 10 3.09 0.14 2.05
C TYR A 10 4.61 0.02 2.11
N SER A 11 5.17 -0.05 3.32
CA SER A 11 6.61 -0.09 3.55
C SER A 11 7.09 -1.43 4.07
N ASN A 12 8.09 -2.02 3.41
CA ASN A 12 8.87 -3.17 3.91
C ASN A 12 8.01 -4.26 4.57
N VAL A 13 6.89 -4.62 3.94
CA VAL A 13 5.92 -5.58 4.49
C VAL A 13 6.48 -6.98 4.33
N VAL A 14 7.23 -7.43 5.34
CA VAL A 14 7.85 -8.76 5.36
C VAL A 14 7.06 -9.70 6.26
N SER A 15 6.51 -10.74 5.65
CA SER A 15 6.23 -11.99 6.33
C SER A 15 6.67 -13.06 5.34
N ASN A 16 7.76 -13.76 5.62
CA ASN A 16 8.13 -15.08 5.12
C ASN A 16 7.82 -15.31 3.62
N HIS A 17 8.86 -15.30 2.76
CA HIS A 17 8.82 -15.60 1.31
C HIS A 17 7.42 -15.89 0.76
N HIS A 18 6.83 -14.92 0.02
CA HIS A 18 5.51 -14.95 -0.64
C HIS A 18 4.40 -14.11 0.02
N SER A 19 4.72 -13.16 0.91
CA SER A 19 3.71 -12.18 1.33
C SER A 19 3.68 -10.96 0.42
N PRO A 20 2.56 -10.71 -0.28
CA PRO A 20 2.37 -9.45 -0.97
C PRO A 20 2.17 -8.30 0.02
N ALA A 21 2.41 -7.08 -0.42
CA ALA A 21 2.14 -5.89 0.37
C ALA A 21 0.64 -5.76 0.69
N VAL A 22 -0.22 -6.19 -0.24
CA VAL A 22 -1.67 -6.26 -0.07
C VAL A 22 -2.15 -7.66 -0.42
N SER A 23 -2.89 -8.28 0.49
CA SER A 23 -3.60 -9.55 0.26
C SER A 23 -5.10 -9.34 0.45
N THR A 24 -5.90 -9.84 -0.49
CA THR A 24 -7.36 -9.86 -0.35
C THR A 24 -7.88 -11.28 -0.48
N GLY A 25 -8.79 -11.69 0.40
CA GLY A 25 -9.40 -13.03 0.42
C GLY A 25 -10.64 -13.17 -0.47
N THR A 26 -10.79 -12.28 -1.45
CA THR A 26 -11.94 -12.25 -2.36
C THR A 26 -11.50 -11.69 -3.71
N HIS A 27 -12.24 -11.96 -4.77
CA HIS A 27 -11.99 -11.46 -6.12
C HIS A 27 -13.23 -10.75 -6.67
N GLY A 28 -13.03 -9.70 -7.47
CA GLY A 28 -14.09 -9.09 -8.28
C GLY A 28 -14.38 -7.61 -8.01
N PRO A 29 -15.54 -7.09 -8.46
CA PRO A 29 -15.81 -5.65 -8.64
C PRO A 29 -15.99 -4.85 -7.34
N GLY A 30 -15.75 -5.47 -6.18
CA GLY A 30 -15.87 -4.83 -4.86
C GLY A 30 -14.54 -4.30 -4.29
N ILE A 31 -13.44 -4.45 -5.01
CA ILE A 31 -12.10 -4.06 -4.56
C ILE A 31 -11.65 -2.86 -5.36
N TYR A 32 -11.35 -1.78 -4.65
CA TYR A 32 -10.89 -0.53 -5.24
C TYR A 32 -9.57 -0.15 -4.57
N SER A 33 -8.51 -0.12 -5.36
CA SER A 33 -7.16 0.21 -4.90
C SER A 33 -6.51 1.14 -5.89
N ASP A 34 -6.10 2.32 -5.43
CA ASP A 34 -5.38 3.27 -6.26
C ASP A 34 -4.69 4.36 -5.42
N TYR A 35 -3.81 5.14 -6.04
CA TYR A 35 -3.11 6.25 -5.37
C TYR A 35 -2.34 5.84 -4.10
N ASN A 36 -1.78 4.63 -4.10
CA ASN A 36 -0.94 4.12 -3.02
C ASN A 36 0.55 4.28 -3.38
N LEU A 37 1.42 4.27 -2.37
CA LEU A 37 2.87 4.29 -2.55
C LEU A 37 3.47 3.03 -1.96
N TYR A 38 4.11 2.24 -2.81
CA TYR A 38 4.86 1.05 -2.43
C TYR A 38 6.32 1.45 -2.27
N TRP A 39 6.84 1.21 -1.09
CA TRP A 39 8.21 1.56 -0.75
C TRP A 39 8.91 0.39 -0.09
N HIS A 40 10.06 0.00 -0.62
CA HIS A 40 10.93 -0.89 0.10
C HIS A 40 12.38 -0.49 -0.09
N THR A 41 13.20 -0.95 0.83
CA THR A 41 14.65 -0.93 0.66
C THR A 41 15.08 -2.31 0.17
N GLU A 42 16.03 -2.36 -0.78
CA GLU A 42 16.56 -3.65 -1.26
C GLU A 42 17.15 -4.49 -0.13
N ALA A 43 17.70 -3.83 0.89
CA ALA A 43 18.24 -4.47 2.08
C ALA A 43 17.18 -5.26 2.88
N VAL A 44 15.92 -4.83 2.86
CA VAL A 44 14.84 -5.42 3.65
C VAL A 44 13.95 -6.33 2.82
N CYS A 45 13.60 -5.91 1.59
CA CYS A 45 12.77 -6.70 0.69
C CYS A 45 13.23 -6.50 -0.76
N PRO A 46 14.26 -7.23 -1.23
CA PRO A 46 14.82 -7.03 -2.57
C PRO A 46 13.83 -7.37 -3.71
N ARG A 47 12.74 -8.08 -3.40
CA ARG A 47 11.71 -8.52 -4.35
C ARG A 47 10.33 -8.51 -3.69
N GLN A 48 9.85 -7.33 -3.29
CA GLN A 48 8.49 -7.20 -2.74
C GLN A 48 7.46 -7.60 -3.78
N LYS A 49 6.49 -8.43 -3.39
CA LYS A 49 5.28 -8.67 -4.18
C LYS A 49 4.25 -7.60 -3.84
N ILE A 50 3.53 -7.08 -4.83
CA ILE A 50 2.59 -5.96 -4.63
C ILE A 50 1.24 -6.48 -4.15
N TYR A 51 0.59 -7.35 -4.94
CA TYR A 51 -0.71 -7.91 -4.62
C TYR A 51 -0.71 -9.42 -4.52
N GLY A 52 -1.68 -9.93 -3.77
CA GLY A 52 -2.16 -11.30 -3.84
C GLY A 52 -3.67 -11.36 -3.67
N PHE A 53 -4.33 -12.15 -4.50
CA PHE A 53 -5.77 -12.42 -4.40
C PHE A 53 -5.97 -13.89 -4.03
N GLY A 54 -6.34 -14.16 -2.79
CA GLY A 54 -6.83 -15.46 -2.35
C GLY A 54 -8.35 -15.58 -2.49
N GLY A 55 -8.85 -16.81 -2.49
CA GLY A 55 -10.24 -17.12 -2.18
C GLY A 55 -11.15 -17.13 -3.40
N GLY A 56 -11.15 -18.26 -4.12
CA GLY A 56 -12.19 -18.57 -5.09
C GLY A 56 -12.49 -20.07 -5.10
N GLY A 57 -13.63 -20.45 -4.50
CA GLY A 57 -14.47 -21.65 -4.68
C GLY A 57 -13.87 -23.07 -4.73
N GLU A 58 -12.72 -23.25 -5.35
CA GLU A 58 -12.11 -24.54 -5.68
C GLU A 58 -10.61 -24.60 -5.35
N ARG A 59 -10.04 -23.53 -4.81
CA ARG A 59 -8.59 -23.41 -4.58
C ARG A 59 -8.27 -23.01 -3.15
N TRP A 60 -7.41 -23.81 -2.54
CA TRP A 60 -6.87 -23.72 -1.17
C TRP A 60 -6.11 -22.42 -0.82
N SER A 61 -6.14 -21.37 -1.66
CA SER A 61 -5.58 -20.07 -1.31
C SER A 61 -6.60 -19.24 -0.54
N ALA A 62 -6.81 -19.51 0.75
CA ALA A 62 -7.44 -18.56 1.66
C ALA A 62 -6.58 -17.27 1.79
N PRO A 63 -7.07 -16.15 2.36
CA PRO A 63 -6.26 -14.94 2.58
C PRO A 63 -4.94 -15.19 3.34
N TRP A 64 -4.85 -16.33 4.05
CA TRP A 64 -3.70 -16.78 4.83
C TRP A 64 -2.69 -17.66 4.06
N HIS A 65 -3.00 -18.05 2.81
CA HIS A 65 -2.13 -18.88 1.96
C HIS A 65 -2.22 -18.43 0.49
N VAL A 66 -1.78 -17.21 0.20
CA VAL A 66 -1.65 -16.73 -1.18
C VAL A 66 -0.59 -17.57 -1.90
N MET A 67 -0.96 -18.20 -3.03
CA MET A 67 0.00 -18.96 -3.84
C MET A 67 0.82 -18.02 -4.72
N GLN A 68 2.03 -18.44 -5.11
CA GLN A 68 2.89 -17.70 -6.05
C GLN A 68 2.17 -17.28 -7.34
N LYS A 69 1.39 -18.19 -7.91
CA LYS A 69 0.59 -17.90 -9.10
C LYS A 69 -0.48 -16.83 -8.89
N ASP A 70 -0.88 -16.54 -7.65
CA ASP A 70 -1.95 -15.59 -7.30
C ASP A 70 -1.38 -14.21 -6.92
N MET A 71 -0.06 -14.02 -7.00
CA MET A 71 0.62 -12.77 -6.70
C MET A 71 1.06 -12.01 -7.94
N SER A 72 1.23 -10.69 -7.80
CA SER A 72 1.93 -9.83 -8.76
C SER A 72 3.29 -9.37 -8.23
N ALA A 73 4.27 -9.33 -9.12
CA ALA A 73 5.65 -8.93 -8.81
C ALA A 73 5.81 -7.42 -8.67
N ASP A 74 5.10 -6.65 -9.47
CA ASP A 74 5.26 -5.19 -9.54
C ASP A 74 3.92 -4.51 -9.88
N LEU A 75 3.96 -3.17 -9.99
CA LEU A 75 2.78 -2.38 -10.33
C LEU A 75 2.30 -2.62 -11.75
N GLU A 76 3.20 -2.90 -12.70
CA GLU A 76 2.81 -3.14 -14.09
C GLU A 76 2.01 -4.43 -14.21
N GLU A 77 2.50 -5.51 -13.60
CA GLU A 77 1.78 -6.78 -13.53
C GLU A 77 0.46 -6.60 -12.77
N THR A 78 0.46 -5.87 -11.65
CA THR A 78 -0.76 -5.59 -10.88
C THR A 78 -1.83 -4.92 -11.73
N ARG A 79 -1.46 -3.87 -12.47
CA ARG A 79 -2.36 -3.14 -13.36
C ARG A 79 -2.87 -4.02 -14.48
N SER A 80 -1.97 -4.72 -15.17
CA SER A 80 -2.33 -5.59 -16.29
C SER A 80 -3.24 -6.74 -15.87
N ARG A 81 -3.01 -7.30 -14.68
CA ARG A 81 -3.67 -8.51 -14.24
C ARG A 81 -5.00 -8.26 -13.52
N TYR A 82 -5.05 -7.21 -12.70
CA TYR A 82 -6.18 -6.95 -11.81
C TYR A 82 -6.91 -5.64 -12.11
N GLY A 83 -6.35 -4.77 -12.95
CA GLY A 83 -6.99 -3.49 -13.31
C GLY A 83 -7.07 -2.48 -12.16
N ILE A 84 -6.17 -2.58 -11.18
CA ILE A 84 -6.09 -1.68 -10.02
C ILE A 84 -4.73 -0.98 -9.97
N ASP A 85 -4.59 0.00 -9.07
CA ASP A 85 -3.35 0.74 -8.81
C ASP A 85 -2.81 1.48 -10.04
N ALA A 86 -3.73 2.03 -10.85
CA ALA A 86 -3.44 2.76 -12.07
C ALA A 86 -2.53 3.98 -11.84
N HIS A 87 -2.70 4.67 -10.71
CA HIS A 87 -1.98 5.89 -10.33
C HIS A 87 -1.01 5.68 -9.16
N SER A 88 -0.95 4.47 -8.60
CA SER A 88 -0.03 4.14 -7.52
C SER A 88 1.43 4.22 -7.95
N LEU A 89 2.31 4.44 -6.99
CA LEU A 89 3.73 4.72 -7.22
C LEU A 89 4.61 3.68 -6.53
N PHE A 90 5.76 3.40 -7.15
CA PHE A 90 6.85 2.68 -6.50
C PHE A 90 8.00 3.67 -6.31
N ALA A 91 8.18 4.17 -5.09
CA ALA A 91 9.14 5.25 -4.80
C ALA A 91 9.47 5.34 -3.30
N ASP A 92 10.56 6.03 -2.97
CA ASP A 92 10.83 6.48 -1.61
C ASP A 92 9.90 7.65 -1.27
N PRO A 93 9.13 7.62 -0.15
CA PRO A 93 8.26 8.72 0.24
C PRO A 93 9.04 10.00 0.62
N GLN A 94 10.35 9.93 0.79
CA GLN A 94 11.22 11.07 1.12
C GLN A 94 10.77 11.79 2.40
N PHE A 95 10.73 11.04 3.50
CA PHE A 95 10.54 11.62 4.83
C PHE A 95 11.68 12.56 5.20
N THR A 96 11.37 13.58 6.00
CA THR A 96 12.32 14.60 6.42
C THR A 96 13.41 14.03 7.33
N ASP A 97 13.02 13.24 8.33
CA ASP A 97 13.95 12.56 9.25
C ASP A 97 13.28 11.34 9.90
N GLN A 98 13.33 10.19 9.23
CA GLN A 98 12.77 8.94 9.76
C GLN A 98 13.45 8.46 11.06
N PRO A 99 14.79 8.43 11.19
CA PRO A 99 15.45 8.06 12.45
C PRO A 99 15.02 8.91 13.65
N GLY A 100 14.78 10.21 13.43
CA GLY A 100 14.23 11.14 14.43
C GLY A 100 12.71 11.12 14.57
N SER A 101 12.01 10.15 13.96
CA SER A 101 10.54 10.03 13.95
C SER A 101 9.78 11.21 13.32
N ASN A 102 10.44 12.00 12.46
CA ASN A 102 9.80 13.02 11.64
C ASN A 102 9.44 12.46 10.26
N PHE A 103 8.22 11.94 10.17
CA PHE A 103 7.62 11.39 8.95
C PHE A 103 6.93 12.45 8.08
N SER A 104 7.23 13.74 8.29
CA SER A 104 6.77 14.78 7.37
C SER A 104 7.45 14.62 6.02
N LEU A 105 6.70 14.83 4.94
CA LEU A 105 7.21 14.73 3.57
C LEU A 105 8.09 15.95 3.24
N LYS A 106 9.18 15.72 2.50
CA LYS A 106 9.91 16.81 1.84
C LYS A 106 9.05 17.50 0.77
N PRO A 107 9.31 18.78 0.43
CA PRO A 107 8.51 19.50 -0.56
C PRO A 107 8.43 18.86 -1.94
N ASP A 108 9.46 18.13 -2.36
CA ASP A 108 9.59 17.43 -3.65
C ASP A 108 9.23 15.94 -3.56
N SER A 109 8.70 15.50 -2.42
CA SER A 109 8.33 14.11 -2.20
C SER A 109 7.39 13.59 -3.29
N PRO A 110 7.61 12.37 -3.82
CA PRO A 110 6.70 11.74 -4.77
C PRO A 110 5.33 11.41 -4.14
N ALA A 111 5.22 11.43 -2.82
CA ALA A 111 3.96 11.29 -2.11
C ALA A 111 3.17 12.61 -2.04
N SER A 112 3.81 13.77 -2.24
CA SER A 112 3.15 15.06 -2.04
C SER A 112 2.18 15.40 -3.17
N GLY A 113 0.91 15.62 -2.84
CA GLY A 113 -0.14 15.99 -3.80
C GLY A 113 -0.48 14.92 -4.85
N ARG A 114 0.04 13.70 -4.72
CA ARG A 114 -0.15 12.60 -5.68
C ARG A 114 -1.24 11.59 -5.28
N GLY A 115 -1.85 11.80 -4.13
CA GLY A 115 -2.98 11.04 -3.64
C GLY A 115 -4.27 11.39 -4.38
N ARG A 116 -5.30 10.60 -4.11
CA ARG A 116 -6.66 10.85 -4.57
C ARG A 116 -7.07 12.29 -4.22
N ASP A 117 -7.67 12.98 -5.18
CA ASP A 117 -8.12 14.37 -5.07
C ASP A 117 -6.99 15.38 -4.72
N GLY A 118 -5.74 15.07 -5.10
CA GLY A 118 -4.59 15.96 -4.89
C GLY A 118 -4.06 15.96 -3.45
N GLN A 119 -4.44 14.97 -2.65
CA GLN A 119 -3.93 14.79 -1.29
C GLN A 119 -2.49 14.27 -1.29
N ASN A 120 -1.83 14.29 -0.13
CA ASN A 120 -0.60 13.53 0.02
C ASN A 120 -0.94 12.03 0.09
N ILE A 121 -0.08 11.18 -0.48
CA ILE A 121 -0.12 9.73 -0.26
C ILE A 121 0.50 9.46 1.11
N GLY A 122 -0.20 8.71 1.96
CA GLY A 122 0.15 8.60 3.37
C GLY A 122 -0.14 9.88 4.15
N ALA A 123 0.36 9.94 5.39
CA ALA A 123 0.35 11.10 6.31
C ALA A 123 -0.72 12.17 6.04
N ASP A 124 -2.00 11.78 6.07
CA ASP A 124 -3.10 12.72 6.00
C ASP A 124 -3.40 13.24 7.41
N ALA A 125 -2.65 14.27 7.83
CA ALA A 125 -2.86 14.92 9.12
C ALA A 125 -4.28 15.47 9.29
N SER A 126 -5.02 15.74 8.20
CA SER A 126 -6.41 16.19 8.26
C SER A 126 -7.38 15.09 8.71
N ARG A 127 -6.97 13.82 8.63
CA ARG A 127 -7.69 12.69 9.24
C ARG A 127 -7.47 12.60 10.75
N PHE A 128 -6.37 13.19 11.25
CA PHE A 128 -5.99 13.17 12.66
C PHE A 128 -6.25 14.52 13.37
N SER A 129 -6.64 15.57 12.64
CA SER A 129 -6.93 16.90 13.20
C SER A 129 -8.17 16.95 14.10
N GLY A 130 -8.83 15.82 14.33
CA GLY A 130 -9.86 15.64 15.37
C GLY A 130 -9.41 14.86 16.62
N ILE A 131 -8.13 14.42 16.69
CA ILE A 131 -7.66 13.47 17.72
C ILE A 131 -6.73 14.12 18.77
N ALA A 132 -6.34 15.39 18.64
CA ALA A 132 -5.54 16.04 19.67
C ALA A 132 -6.01 17.46 20.00
N GLN A 133 -6.75 17.57 21.13
CA GLN A 133 -6.45 18.54 22.20
C GLN A 133 -7.28 18.23 23.47
N GLU A 134 -7.09 17.06 24.07
CA GLU A 134 -7.31 16.89 25.51
C GLU A 134 -6.04 16.31 26.14
N LYS A 135 -5.19 17.22 26.64
CA LYS A 135 -4.53 17.11 27.95
C LYS A 135 -3.68 18.36 28.18
N GLY A 136 -4.28 19.28 28.92
CA GLY A 136 -3.63 20.49 29.37
C GLY A 136 -4.51 21.23 30.39
N LYS A 137 -4.67 20.63 31.58
CA LYS A 137 -4.74 21.33 32.87
C LYS A 137 -4.15 20.45 33.95
#